data_AF-R7Z3V5-F1
#
_entry.id   AF-R7Z3V5-F1
#
_cell.length_a   1.000
_cell.length_b   1.000
_cell.length_c   1.000
_cell.angle_alpha   90.00
_cell.angle_beta   90.00
_cell.angle_gamma   90.00
#
_symmetry.space_group_name_H-M   'P 1'
#
loop_
_entity.id
_entity.type
_entity.pdbx_description
1 polymer ?
#
loop_
_entity_poly.entity_id
_entity_poly.type
_entity_poly.pdbx_seq_one_letter_code
_entity_poly.pdbx_strand_id
1 'polypeptide(L)' 'MAVVMIGMAEVSVVDFDTLPRFEKGQETGRFHFGGSMHCLIFGPNVDVRFEPNAQPRNEDPVPVLGKLATAVV' A
#
# COMPACT_ATOMS: atom_id res chain seq x y z
N MET A 1 12.94 12.87 -3.23
CA MET A 1 11.57 12.92 -3.77
C MET A 1 11.02 11.50 -3.68
N ALA A 2 9.77 11.35 -3.23
CA ALA A 2 9.09 10.06 -3.18
C ALA A 2 7.75 10.19 -3.90
N VAL A 3 7.33 9.11 -4.58
CA VAL A 3 6.01 9.00 -5.20
C VAL A 3 5.34 7.79 -4.58
N VAL A 4 4.11 7.95 -4.10
CA VAL A 4 3.29 6.87 -3.57
C VAL A 4 2.01 6.86 -4.39
N MET A 5 1.78 5.77 -5.11
CA MET A 5 0.57 5.60 -5.91
C MET A 5 -0.43 4.76 -5.12
N ILE A 6 -1.60 5.33 -4.88
CA ILE A 6 -2.67 4.70 -4.08
C ILE A 6 -3.91 4.74 -4.94
N GLY A 7 -4.46 3.57 -5.23
CA GLY A 7 -5.71 3.46 -5.97
C GLY A 7 -6.93 3.82 -5.12
N MET A 8 -8.02 4.23 -5.78
CA MET A 8 -9.31 4.56 -5.16
C MET A 8 -10.29 3.37 -5.24
N ALA A 9 -11.50 3.53 -4.67
CA ALA A 9 -12.49 2.48 -4.49
C ALA A 9 -12.94 1.72 -5.75
N GLU A 10 -12.78 2.32 -6.94
CA GLU A 10 -13.07 1.65 -8.22
C GLU A 10 -11.81 1.45 -9.07
N VAL A 11 -10.68 2.01 -8.64
CA VAL A 11 -9.45 2.15 -9.42
C VAL A 11 -8.28 1.79 -8.52
N SER A 12 -8.16 0.52 -8.13
CA SER A 12 -7.19 0.08 -7.14
C SER A 12 -5.89 -0.44 -7.73
N VAL A 13 -5.91 -1.08 -8.90
CA VAL A 13 -4.71 -1.77 -9.39
C VAL A 13 -3.73 -0.74 -9.93
N VAL A 14 -2.50 -0.80 -9.43
CA VAL A 14 -1.43 0.13 -9.80
C VAL A 14 -0.34 -0.64 -10.53
N ASP A 15 -0.07 -0.25 -11.77
CA ASP A 15 1.07 -0.71 -12.56
C ASP A 15 2.11 0.43 -12.58
N PHE A 16 3.37 0.13 -12.23
CA PHE A 16 4.46 1.10 -12.24
C PHE A 16 5.56 0.68 -13.19
N ASP A 17 5.92 1.56 -14.10
CA ASP A 17 7.01 1.30 -15.03
C ASP A 17 8.34 1.36 -14.28
N THR A 18 9.07 0.25 -14.30
CA THR A 18 10.37 0.20 -13.61
C THR A 18 11.46 0.64 -14.58
N LEU A 19 11.82 1.93 -14.52
CA LEU A 19 12.83 2.53 -15.40
C LEU A 19 14.04 3.04 -14.61
N PRO A 20 15.25 2.98 -15.21
CA PRO A 20 16.46 3.48 -14.56
C PRO A 20 16.47 5.01 -14.40
N ARG A 21 15.72 5.74 -15.22
CA ARG A 21 15.56 7.20 -15.16
C ARG A 21 14.22 7.60 -15.78
N PHE A 22 13.59 8.62 -15.21
CA PHE A 22 12.40 9.25 -15.78
C PHE A 22 12.73 10.65 -16.29
N GLU A 23 12.11 11.01 -17.41
CA GLU A 23 12.10 12.37 -17.96
C GLU A 23 10.80 13.09 -17.61
N LYS A 24 10.84 14.42 -17.61
CA LYS A 24 9.65 15.23 -17.33
C LYS A 24 8.59 14.98 -18.41
N GLY A 25 7.41 14.53 -18.00
CA GLY A 25 6.30 14.21 -18.91
C GLY A 25 6.30 12.76 -19.40
N GLN A 26 7.25 11.94 -18.97
CA GLN A 26 7.27 10.52 -19.26
C GLN A 26 6.19 9.78 -18.45
N GLU A 27 5.52 8.82 -19.09
CA GLU A 27 4.61 7.89 -18.41
C GLU A 27 5.39 7.07 -17.38
N THR A 28 4.85 6.96 -16.17
CA THR A 28 5.46 6.23 -15.04
C THR A 28 4.66 5.00 -14.65
N GLY A 29 3.52 4.77 -15.30
CA GLY A 29 2.56 3.74 -14.89
C GLY A 29 1.13 4.19 -15.09
N ARG A 30 0.21 3.36 -14.59
CA ARG A 30 -1.23 3.46 -14.85
C ARG A 30 -2.04 2.83 -13.74
N PHE A 31 -3.27 3.28 -13.62
CA PHE A 31 -4.24 2.66 -12.75
C PHE A 31 -5.24 1.85 -13.57
N HIS A 32 -5.63 0.69 -13.06
CA HIS A 32 -6.71 -0.12 -13.63
C HIS A 32 -7.92 -0.16 -12.68
N PHE A 33 -9.09 -0.35 -13.28
CA PHE A 33 -10.32 -0.56 -12.53
C PHE A 33 -10.27 -1.87 -11.73
N GLY A 34 -10.82 -1.84 -10.53
CA GLY A 34 -10.92 -2.96 -9.61
C GLY A 34 -10.72 -2.50 -8.17
N GLY A 35 -11.30 -3.23 -7.21
CA GLY A 35 -10.99 -3.23 -5.78
C GLY A 35 -11.02 -1.91 -5.01
N SER A 36 -10.95 -2.01 -3.67
CA SER A 36 -10.61 -0.87 -2.82
C SER A 36 -9.29 -1.17 -2.12
N MET A 37 -8.41 -0.16 -2.03
CA MET A 37 -7.16 -0.26 -1.30
C MET A 37 -7.01 0.92 -0.34
N HIS A 38 -6.33 0.67 0.77
CA HIS A 38 -5.96 1.69 1.73
C HIS A 38 -4.45 1.60 1.95
N CYS A 39 -3.77 2.75 1.99
CA CYS A 39 -2.35 2.83 2.33
C CYS A 39 -2.19 3.70 3.58
N LEU A 40 -1.56 3.14 4.62
CA LEU A 40 -1.21 3.86 5.85
C LEU A 40 0.29 4.11 5.86
N ILE A 41 0.70 5.37 6.07
CA ILE A 41 2.09 5.78 6.16
C ILE A 41 2.36 6.22 7.60
N PHE A 42 3.36 5.61 8.23
CA PHE A 42 3.75 5.92 9.59
C PHE A 42 5.09 6.69 9.61
N GLY A 43 5.27 7.55 10.60
CA GLY A 43 6.54 8.25 10.82
C GLY A 43 7.65 7.29 11.24
N PRO A 44 8.93 7.70 11.12
CA PRO A 44 10.08 6.82 11.37
C PRO A 44 10.18 6.28 12.80
N ASN A 45 9.53 6.93 13.77
CA ASN A 45 9.56 6.55 15.18
C ASN A 45 8.29 5.81 15.64
N VAL A 46 7.40 5.44 14.71
CA VAL A 46 6.19 4.69 15.06
C VAL A 46 6.49 3.20 14.97
N ASP A 47 6.31 2.50 16.08
CA ASP A 47 6.41 1.04 16.15
C ASP A 47 5.04 0.43 15.82
N VAL A 48 4.94 -0.26 14.69
CA VAL A 48 3.69 -0.93 14.26
C VAL A 48 3.76 -2.41 14.63
N ARG A 49 2.98 -2.81 15.64
CA ARG A 49 2.90 -4.19 16.12
C ARG A 49 1.72 -4.90 15.48
N PHE A 50 1.99 -5.74 14.49
CA PHE A 50 0.97 -6.54 13.81
C PHE A 50 0.50 -7.72 14.67
N GLU A 51 -0.78 -8.07 14.55
CA GLU A 51 -1.30 -9.31 15.11
C GLU A 51 -0.64 -10.52 14.40
N PRO A 52 -0.45 -11.68 15.07
CA PRO A 52 0.28 -12.82 14.50
C PRO A 52 -0.28 -13.30 13.16
N ASN A 53 -1.59 -13.30 12.99
CA ASN A 53 -2.29 -13.69 11.75
C ASN A 53 -2.40 -12.56 10.72
N ALA A 54 -1.97 -11.33 11.06
CA ALA A 54 -2.04 -10.15 10.20
C ALA A 54 -0.65 -9.64 9.81
N GLN A 55 0.40 -10.45 9.96
CA GLN A 55 1.73 -10.07 9.51
C GLN A 55 1.72 -9.81 7.99
N PRO A 56 2.40 -8.74 7.52
CA PRO A 56 2.56 -8.51 6.08
C PRO A 56 3.16 -9.75 5.41
N ARG A 57 2.57 -10.17 4.28
CA ARG A 57 2.92 -11.39 3.53
C ARG A 57 2.51 -12.72 4.19
N ASN A 58 1.73 -12.70 5.27
CA ASN A 58 1.00 -13.89 5.67
C ASN A 58 -0.16 -14.15 4.69
N GLU A 59 -0.36 -15.41 4.31
CA GLU A 59 -1.46 -15.86 3.44
C GLU A 59 -2.71 -16.25 4.24
N ASP A 60 -2.60 -16.36 5.57
CA ASP A 60 -3.72 -16.66 6.43
C ASP A 60 -4.77 -15.53 6.39
N PRO A 61 -6.06 -15.86 6.16
CA PRO A 61 -7.11 -14.86 6.13
C PRO A 61 -7.32 -14.23 7.52
N VAL A 62 -7.42 -12.91 7.55
CA VAL A 62 -7.85 -12.16 8.75
C VAL A 62 -9.35 -11.91 8.68
N PRO A 63 -10.11 -12.07 9.79
CA PRO A 63 -11.53 -11.74 9.82
C PRO A 63 -11.80 -10.29 9.39
N VAL A 64 -12.94 -10.08 8.73
CA VAL A 64 -13.42 -8.73 8.37
C VAL A 64 -13.63 -7.92 9.65
N LEU A 65 -13.12 -6.68 9.67
CA LEU A 65 -13.05 -5.81 10.86
C LEU A 65 -12.18 -6.37 12.01
N GLY A 66 -11.35 -7.38 11.73
CA GLY A 66 -10.34 -7.86 12.66
C GLY A 66 -9.26 -6.80 12.92
N LYS A 67 -8.69 -6.83 14.12
CA LYS A 67 -7.55 -5.98 14.47
C LYS A 67 -6.34 -6.43 13.64
N LEU A 68 -5.74 -5.49 12.91
CA LEU A 68 -4.55 -5.76 12.08
C LEU A 68 -3.25 -5.48 12.82
N ALA A 69 -3.19 -4.31 13.48
CA ALA A 69 -2.00 -3.86 14.18
C ALA A 69 -2.33 -2.81 15.25
N THR A 70 -1.36 -2.55 16.11
CA THR A 70 -1.34 -1.41 17.03
C THR A 70 -0.16 -0.52 16.70
N ALA A 71 -0.40 0.77 16.44
CA ALA A 71 0.67 1.76 16.37
C ALA A 71 1.03 2.21 17.78
N VAL A 72 2.31 2.08 18.13
CA VAL A 72 2.88 2.48 19.43
C VAL A 72 3.81 3.66 19.16
N VAL A 73 3.65 4.72 19.97
CA VAL A 73 4.44 5.96 19.92
C VAL A 73 5.40 6.01 21.09
#